data_AF-K0Q013-F1
#
_entry.id   AF-K0Q013-F1
#
_cell.length_a   1.000
_cell.length_b   1.000
_cell.length_c   1.000
_cell.angle_alpha   90.00
_cell.angle_beta   90.00
_cell.angle_gamma   90.00
#
_symmetry.space_group_name_H-M   'P 1'
#
loop_
_entity.id
_entity.type
_entity.pdbx_description
1 polymer ?
#
loop_
_entity_poly.entity_id
_entity_poly.type
_entity_poly.pdbx_seq_one_letter_code
_entity_poly.pdbx_strand_id
1 'polypeptide(L)' 'MGTTQWPKAPLFEEDMDALASILRTWCGKHQHDFNGEESRVKARELVEWFEFGVKDPIELADLIEGKHWQVERI' A
#
# COMPACT_ATOMS: atom_id res chain seq x y z
N MET A 1 27.66 17.12 -3.81
CA MET A 1 26.74 16.41 -4.71
C MET A 1 25.38 16.40 -4.03
N GLY A 2 24.42 17.18 -4.53
CA GLY A 2 23.12 17.33 -3.90
C GLY A 2 22.28 16.09 -4.16
N THR A 3 22.07 15.27 -3.14
CA THR A 3 20.95 14.32 -3.16
C THR A 3 19.70 15.16 -3.14
N THR A 4 18.99 15.24 -4.27
CA THR A 4 17.63 15.79 -4.31
C THR A 4 16.77 14.91 -3.40
N GLN A 5 16.73 15.24 -2.11
CA GLN A 5 15.75 14.70 -1.19
C GLN A 5 14.44 15.41 -1.51
N TRP A 6 13.64 14.75 -2.33
CA TRP A 6 12.22 15.08 -2.44
C TRP A 6 11.65 15.19 -1.03
N PRO A 7 10.82 16.20 -0.72
CA PRO A 7 10.10 16.22 0.54
C PRO A 7 9.21 14.99 0.52
N LYS A 8 9.66 13.90 1.16
CA LYS A 8 8.78 12.82 1.55
C LYS A 8 7.73 13.52 2.39
N ALA A 9 6.55 13.75 1.82
CA ALA A 9 5.42 14.19 2.61
C ALA A 9 5.41 13.28 3.84
N PRO A 10 5.47 13.82 5.06
CA PRO A 10 5.50 12.96 6.23
C PRO A 10 4.30 12.05 6.08
N LEU A 11 4.54 10.74 6.02
CA LEU A 11 3.47 9.76 6.14
C LEU A 11 2.82 10.11 7.48
N PHE A 12 1.69 10.79 7.44
CA PHE A 12 1.02 11.18 8.67
C PHE A 12 0.57 9.89 9.33
N GLU A 13 0.49 9.87 10.65
CA GLU A 13 -0.03 8.69 11.37
C GLU A 13 -1.40 8.25 10.81
N GLU A 14 -2.20 9.20 10.31
CA GLU A 14 -3.47 8.96 9.63
C GLU A 14 -3.33 8.15 8.33
N ASP A 15 -2.32 8.45 7.50
CA ASP A 15 -2.05 7.70 6.26
C ASP A 15 -1.58 6.26 6.58
N MET A 16 -0.73 6.10 7.60
CA MET A 16 -0.27 4.77 8.03
C MET A 16 -1.41 3.95 8.65
N ASP A 17 -2.32 4.58 9.40
CA ASP A 17 -3.50 3.91 9.94
C ASP A 17 -4.44 3.46 8.82
N ALA A 18 -4.63 4.28 7.79
CA ALA A 18 -5.40 3.91 6.60
C ALA A 18 -4.80 2.69 5.89
N LEU A 19 -3.49 2.69 5.61
CA LEU A 19 -2.80 1.55 4.98
C LEU A 19 -2.88 0.28 5.85
N ALA A 20 -2.70 0.42 7.17
CA ALA A 20 -2.81 -0.68 8.11
C ALA A 20 -4.25 -1.24 8.19
N SER A 21 -5.27 -0.39 8.11
CA SER A 21 -6.68 -0.78 8.11
C SER A 21 -7.06 -1.58 6.86
N ILE A 22 -6.56 -1.15 5.69
CA ILE A 22 -6.71 -1.88 4.42
C ILE A 22 -6.04 -3.25 4.50
N LEU A 23 -4.79 -3.28 4.95
CA LEU A 23 -4.04 -4.53 5.08
C LEU A 23 -4.70 -5.49 6.08
N ARG A 24 -5.20 -4.99 7.22
CA ARG A 24 -5.93 -5.80 8.20
C ARG A 24 -7.20 -6.39 7.61
N THR A 25 -7.93 -5.63 6.80
CA THR A 25 -9.12 -6.11 6.10
C THR A 25 -8.77 -7.22 5.11
N TRP A 26 -7.70 -7.05 4.33
CA TRP A 26 -7.21 -8.07 3.41
C TRP A 26 -6.76 -9.34 4.14
N CYS A 27 -5.99 -9.20 5.21
CA CYS A 27 -5.57 -10.32 6.06
C CYS A 27 -6.78 -11.10 6.60
N GLY A 28 -7.81 -10.39 7.09
CA GLY A 28 -9.05 -11.01 7.57
C GLY A 28 -9.80 -11.78 6.49
N LYS A 29 -9.87 -11.25 5.27
CA LYS A 29 -10.50 -11.91 4.12
C LYS A 29 -9.77 -13.17 3.67
N HIS A 30 -8.45 -13.13 3.65
CA HIS A 30 -7.61 -14.22 3.14
C HIS A 30 -7.10 -15.17 4.24
N GLN A 31 -7.49 -14.93 5.50
CA GLN A 31 -7.02 -15.66 6.68
C GLN A 31 -5.48 -15.68 6.82
N HIS A 32 -4.81 -14.62 6.37
CA HIS A 32 -3.38 -14.44 6.57
C HIS A 32 -3.09 -13.75 7.90
N ASP A 33 -1.94 -14.06 8.49
CA ASP A 33 -1.44 -13.35 9.66
C ASP A 33 -0.99 -11.94 9.26
N PHE A 34 -1.39 -10.92 10.03
CA PHE A 34 -1.02 -9.52 9.74
C PHE A 34 0.50 -9.28 9.76
N ASN A 35 1.25 -10.03 10.56
CA ASN A 35 2.72 -10.02 10.59
C ASN A 35 3.35 -11.14 9.73
N GLY A 36 2.53 -11.90 9.02
CA GLY A 36 2.97 -12.93 8.08
C GLY A 36 3.78 -12.34 6.93
N GLU A 37 4.57 -13.21 6.28
CA GLU A 37 5.40 -12.81 5.14
C GLU A 37 4.56 -12.20 4.01
N GLU A 38 3.41 -12.81 3.68
CA GLU A 38 2.51 -12.32 2.63
C GLU A 38 1.96 -10.92 2.95
N SER A 39 1.55 -10.68 4.18
CA SER A 39 1.03 -9.38 4.63
C SER A 39 2.11 -8.31 4.61
N ARG A 40 3.37 -8.66 4.90
CA ARG A 40 4.51 -7.73 4.78
C ARG A 40 4.81 -7.37 3.32
N VAL A 41 4.64 -8.32 2.41
CA VAL A 41 4.75 -8.05 0.97
C VAL A 41 3.64 -7.09 0.54
N LYS A 42 2.38 -7.36 0.90
CA LYS A 42 1.24 -6.47 0.60
C LYS A 42 1.38 -5.09 1.24
N ALA A 43 1.92 -5.00 2.46
CA ALA A 43 2.20 -3.72 3.12
C ALA A 43 3.19 -2.86 2.33
N ARG A 44 4.22 -3.48 1.74
CA ARG A 44 5.19 -2.76 0.89
C ARG A 44 4.52 -2.27 -0.39
N GLU A 45 3.73 -3.11 -1.04
CA GLU A 45 2.96 -2.71 -2.24
C GLU A 45 2.06 -1.50 -1.93
N LEU A 46 1.34 -1.50 -0.80
CA LEU A 46 0.51 -0.37 -0.36
C LEU A 46 1.33 0.93 -0.24
N VAL A 47 2.51 0.86 0.38
CA VAL A 47 3.39 2.03 0.53
C VAL A 47 3.92 2.50 -0.82
N GLU A 48 4.31 1.58 -1.71
CA GLU A 48 4.77 1.92 -3.06
C GLU A 48 3.68 2.62 -3.87
N TRP A 49 2.45 2.10 -3.85
CA TRP A 49 1.30 2.74 -4.51
C TRP A 49 0.96 4.10 -3.90
N PHE A 50 1.06 4.22 -2.57
CA PHE A 50 0.87 5.49 -1.88
C PHE A 50 1.94 6.53 -2.27
N GLU A 51 3.21 6.11 -2.34
CA GLU A 51 4.32 6.95 -2.82
C GLU A 51 4.17 7.31 -4.32
N PHE A 52 3.54 6.44 -5.11
CA PHE A 52 3.21 6.71 -6.52
C PHE A 52 2.07 7.74 -6.68
N GLY A 53 1.25 7.94 -5.65
CA GLY A 53 0.17 8.93 -5.63
C GLY A 53 -1.23 8.33 -5.44
N VAL A 54 -1.36 7.02 -5.28
CA VAL A 54 -2.63 6.35 -4.98
C VAL A 54 -2.92 6.48 -3.50
N LYS A 55 -3.77 7.44 -3.13
CA LYS A 55 -4.17 7.68 -1.73
C LYS A 55 -5.53 7.11 -1.37
N ASP A 56 -6.26 6.60 -2.36
CA ASP A 56 -7.62 6.14 -2.14
C ASP A 56 -7.60 4.73 -1.51
N PRO A 57 -8.20 4.54 -0.32
CA PRO A 57 -8.15 3.28 0.38
C PRO A 57 -8.87 2.14 -0.36
N ILE A 58 -9.86 2.48 -1.20
CA ILE A 58 -10.59 1.49 -2.00
C ILE A 58 -9.72 1.00 -3.16
N GLU A 59 -9.03 1.91 -3.86
CA GLU A 59 -8.11 1.55 -4.94
C GLU A 59 -6.93 0.73 -4.41
N LEU A 60 -6.34 1.16 -3.30
CA LEU A 60 -5.26 0.44 -2.62
C LEU A 60 -5.68 -0.98 -2.22
N ALA A 61 -6.90 -1.16 -1.72
CA ALA A 61 -7.45 -2.47 -1.39
C ALA A 61 -7.61 -3.36 -2.63
N ASP A 62 -8.09 -2.81 -3.75
CA ASP A 62 -8.27 -3.54 -5.01
C ASP A 62 -6.91 -3.95 -5.63
N LEU A 63 -5.92 -3.06 -5.54
CA LEU A 63 -4.53 -3.30 -5.96
C LEU A 63 -3.90 -4.48 -5.21
N ILE A 64 -3.97 -4.49 -3.87
CA ILE A 64 -3.42 -5.62 -3.10
C ILE A 64 -4.23 -6.91 -3.24
N GLU A 65 -5.54 -6.80 -3.53
CA GLU A 65 -6.43 -7.95 -3.81
C GLU A 65 -6.07 -8.64 -5.14
N GLY A 66 -5.14 -8.06 -5.92
CA GLY A 66 -4.68 -8.64 -7.18
C GLY A 66 -5.67 -8.43 -8.31
N LYS A 67 -6.67 -7.55 -8.12
CA LYS A 67 -7.49 -7.02 -9.21
C LYS A 67 -6.69 -5.95 -9.95
N HIS A 68 -5.56 -6.38 -10.49
CA HIS A 68 -4.71 -5.55 -11.31
C HIS A 68 -5.32 -5.53 -12.72
N TRP A 69 -6.30 -4.64 -12.95
CA TRP A 69 -6.73 -4.34 -14.31
C TRP A 69 -5.65 -3.47 -14.95
N GLN A 70 -4.84 -4.10 -15.81
CA GLN A 70 -4.03 -3.48 -16.88
C GLN A 70 -3.46 -2.09 -16.56
N VAL A 71 -2.36 -2.01 -15.81
CA VAL A 71 -1.37 -0.99 -16.19
C VAL A 71 -0.61 -1.57 -17.37
N GLU A 72 -1.16 -1.34 -18.57
CA GLU A 72 -0.46 -1.61 -19.82
C GLU A 72 0.91 -0.94 -19.73
N ARG A 73 1.95 -1.78 -19.73
CA ARG A 73 3.32 -1.39 -20.04
C ARG A 73 3.29 -0.68 -21.40
N ILE A 74 3.38 0.66 -21.37
CA ILE A 74 3.67 1.48 -22.55
C ILE A 74 5.13 1.27 -22.94
#